data_AF-A0A2X2J1I0-F1
#
_entry.id   AF-A0A2X2J1I0-F1
#
_cell.length_a   1.000
_cell.length_b   1.000
_cell.length_c   1.000
_cell.angle_alpha   90.00
_cell.angle_beta   90.00
_cell.angle_gamma   90.00
#
_symmetry.space_group_name_H-M   'P 1'
#
loop_
_entity.id
_entity.type
_entity.pdbx_description
1 polymer ?
#
loop_
_entity_poly.entity_id
_entity_poly.type
_entity_poly.pdbx_seq_one_letter_code
_entity_poly.pdbx_strand_id
1 'polypeptide(L)'
;MIVIIVKLFEKPGINLLVDNREMKIFFKILLVICGIGFVFFVGMIVMIKAAFGGFDKDYSVTELKENFAGKRAEIYDVKNYINKIIPPNKSVEIEFSKNNTLSIFHLIVGGRFDSNWDVKINSNKADSLLQKLGWTRGTLKTLKEKLDKANCIGITSGEPCNISFQRSGMVDILEHIDPSKSN
;
A
#
# COMPACT_ATOMS: atom_id res chain seq x y z
N MET A 1 -47.39 3.98 6.80
CA MET A 1 -46.71 5.29 6.79
C MET A 1 -46.64 5.91 5.39
N ILE A 2 -46.31 5.14 4.34
CA ILE A 2 -46.26 5.62 2.94
C ILE A 2 -47.64 6.00 2.36
N VAL A 3 -48.71 5.28 2.74
CA VAL A 3 -50.08 5.54 2.23
C VAL A 3 -50.70 6.84 2.76
N ILE A 4 -50.21 7.36 3.90
CA ILE A 4 -50.74 8.59 4.52
C ILE A 4 -50.18 9.84 3.82
N ILE A 5 -48.96 9.76 3.28
CA ILE A 5 -48.30 10.89 2.59
C ILE A 5 -48.98 11.18 1.24
N VAL A 6 -49.51 10.15 0.56
CA VAL A 6 -50.18 10.32 -0.74
C VAL A 6 -51.54 11.00 -0.60
N LYS A 7 -52.28 10.75 0.49
CA LYS A 7 -53.61 11.35 0.71
C LYS A 7 -53.59 12.84 1.07
N LEU A 8 -52.47 13.37 1.53
CA LEU A 8 -52.33 14.80 1.83
C LEU A 8 -52.17 15.69 0.58
N PHE A 9 -51.93 15.08 -0.59
CA PHE A 9 -51.83 15.77 -1.88
C PHE A 9 -53.17 15.89 -2.64
N GLU A 10 -54.26 15.34 -2.11
CA GLU A 10 -55.59 15.33 -2.74
C GLU A 10 -56.49 16.49 -2.29
N LYS A 11 -55.91 17.63 -1.86
CA LYS A 11 -56.70 18.86 -1.64
C LYS A 11 -56.94 19.57 -2.97
N PRO A 12 -58.20 19.75 -3.41
CA PRO A 12 -58.52 20.48 -4.62
C PRO A 12 -58.39 21.98 -4.33
N GLY A 13 -57.35 22.62 -4.87
CA GLY A 13 -57.23 24.09 -4.77
C GLY A 13 -55.83 24.69 -4.74
N ILE A 14 -54.78 23.99 -5.17
CA ILE A 14 -53.47 24.62 -5.40
C ILE A 14 -53.13 24.46 -6.87
N ASN A 15 -53.12 25.58 -7.58
CA ASN A 15 -52.84 25.74 -9.00
C ASN A 15 -51.66 24.85 -9.45
N LEU A 16 -51.97 23.70 -10.06
CA LEU A 16 -50.99 22.79 -10.62
C LEU A 16 -50.72 23.14 -12.09
N LEU A 17 -50.23 24.36 -12.29
CA LEU A 17 -49.52 24.77 -13.50
C LEU A 17 -48.26 25.52 -13.09
N VAL A 18 -47.38 24.83 -12.34
CA VAL A 18 -45.96 25.13 -12.46
C VAL A 18 -45.62 24.83 -13.92
N ASP A 19 -45.35 25.89 -14.69
CA ASP A 19 -45.08 25.81 -16.13
C ASP A 19 -44.15 24.62 -16.41
N ASN A 20 -44.64 23.69 -17.23
CA ASN A 20 -43.92 22.50 -17.66
C ASN A 20 -42.54 22.86 -18.24
N ARG A 21 -42.36 24.09 -18.74
CA ARG A 21 -41.08 24.63 -19.19
C ARG A 21 -40.07 24.83 -18.06
N GLU A 22 -40.47 25.48 -16.97
CA GLU A 22 -39.60 25.76 -15.81
C GLU A 22 -39.21 24.46 -15.09
N MET A 23 -40.15 23.53 -14.91
CA MET A 23 -39.82 22.20 -14.36
C MET A 23 -38.86 21.41 -15.25
N LYS A 24 -39.00 21.50 -16.58
CA LYS A 24 -38.07 20.85 -17.52
C LYS A 24 -36.67 21.47 -17.47
N ILE A 25 -36.56 22.79 -17.30
CA ILE A 25 -35.28 23.48 -17.16
C ILE A 25 -34.61 23.07 -15.85
N PHE A 26 -35.36 23.08 -14.74
CA PHE A 26 -34.87 22.63 -13.44
C PHE A 26 -34.36 21.18 -13.49
N PHE A 27 -35.13 20.26 -14.10
CA PHE A 27 -34.73 18.86 -14.21
C PHE A 27 -33.47 18.68 -15.06
N LYS A 28 -33.31 19.44 -16.15
CA LYS A 28 -32.08 19.45 -16.96
C LYS A 28 -30.87 19.92 -16.16
N ILE A 29 -31.00 21.00 -15.38
CA ILE A 29 -29.93 21.52 -14.53
C ILE A 29 -29.53 20.50 -13.45
N LEU A 30 -30.52 19.87 -12.80
CA LEU A 30 -30.28 18.83 -11.81
C LEU A 30 -29.50 17.64 -12.41
N LEU A 31 -29.89 17.18 -13.60
CA LEU A 31 -29.19 16.09 -14.28
C LEU A 31 -27.73 16.47 -14.64
N VAL A 32 -27.49 17.70 -15.06
CA VAL A 32 -26.12 18.19 -15.36
C VAL A 32 -25.28 18.20 -14.08
N ILE A 33 -25.81 18.70 -12.96
CA ILE A 33 -25.10 18.73 -11.67
C ILE A 33 -24.83 17.31 -11.18
N CYS A 34 -25.81 16.41 -11.24
CA CYS A 34 -25.63 15.00 -10.88
C CYS A 34 -24.57 14.33 -11.77
N GLY A 35 -24.56 14.62 -13.07
CA GLY A 35 -23.55 14.11 -14.00
C GLY A 35 -22.14 14.57 -13.64
N ILE A 36 -21.95 15.87 -13.38
CA ILE A 36 -20.66 16.43 -12.95
C ILE A 36 -20.22 15.81 -11.62
N GLY A 37 -21.14 15.69 -10.66
CA GLY A 37 -20.87 15.05 -9.36
C GLY A 37 -20.47 13.58 -9.50
N PHE A 38 -21.10 12.84 -10.41
CA PHE A 38 -20.76 11.44 -10.69
C PHE A 38 -19.36 11.32 -11.30
N VAL A 39 -19.01 12.15 -12.28
CA VAL A 39 -17.66 12.16 -12.87
C VAL A 39 -16.61 12.49 -11.81
N PHE A 40 -16.87 13.47 -10.94
CA PHE A 40 -15.98 13.81 -9.84
C PHE A 40 -15.81 12.64 -8.86
N PHE A 41 -16.91 11.97 -8.49
CA PHE A 41 -16.89 10.80 -7.62
C PHE A 41 -16.07 9.65 -8.21
N VAL A 42 -16.30 9.30 -9.48
CA VAL A 42 -15.51 8.27 -10.18
C VAL A 42 -14.04 8.66 -10.24
N GLY A 43 -13.73 9.93 -10.54
CA GLY A 43 -12.37 10.45 -10.54
C GLY A 43 -11.69 10.30 -9.18
N MET A 44 -12.39 10.58 -8.09
CA MET A 44 -11.87 10.37 -6.73
C MET A 44 -11.59 8.88 -6.45
N ILE A 45 -12.48 7.96 -6.83
CA ILE A 45 -12.26 6.53 -6.64
C ILE A 45 -11.03 6.05 -7.42
N VAL A 46 -10.86 6.50 -8.67
CA VAL A 46 -9.67 6.18 -9.48
C VAL A 46 -8.40 6.73 -8.85
N MET A 47 -8.42 7.97 -8.36
CA MET A 47 -7.28 8.59 -7.66
C MET A 47 -6.90 7.81 -6.38
N ILE A 48 -7.89 7.41 -5.58
CA ILE A 48 -7.67 6.58 -4.38
C ILE A 48 -7.06 5.24 -4.78
N LYS A 49 -7.62 4.55 -5.78
CA LYS A 49 -7.07 3.29 -6.28
C LYS A 49 -5.63 3.45 -6.79
N ALA A 50 -5.32 4.52 -7.52
CA ALA A 50 -3.97 4.81 -7.96
C ALA A 50 -3.01 5.07 -6.79
N ALA A 51 -3.43 5.85 -5.79
CA ALA A 51 -2.61 6.20 -4.64
C ALA A 51 -2.31 5.00 -3.72
N PHE A 52 -3.24 4.06 -3.61
CA PHE A 52 -3.13 2.90 -2.72
C PHE A 52 -2.86 1.57 -3.44
N GLY A 53 -2.36 1.60 -4.68
CA GLY A 53 -1.93 0.40 -5.40
C GLY A 53 -3.08 -0.52 -5.83
N GLY A 54 -4.30 -0.01 -5.93
CA GLY A 54 -5.47 -0.77 -6.40
C GLY A 54 -5.44 -1.15 -7.89
N PHE A 55 -4.35 -0.85 -8.59
CA PHE A 55 -4.06 -1.28 -9.96
C PHE A 55 -2.83 -2.19 -10.03
N ASP A 56 -2.20 -2.47 -8.89
CA ASP A 56 -1.04 -3.32 -8.89
C ASP A 56 -1.47 -4.80 -9.10
N LYS A 57 -0.53 -5.70 -9.42
CA LYS A 57 -0.76 -7.14 -9.61
C LYS A 57 -0.99 -7.95 -8.30
N ASP A 58 -2.24 -8.13 -7.88
CA ASP A 58 -2.53 -8.95 -6.69
C ASP A 58 -1.94 -10.37 -6.82
N TYR A 59 -1.21 -10.81 -5.79
CA TYR A 59 -0.66 -12.17 -5.73
C TYR A 59 -1.58 -13.07 -4.89
N SER A 60 -1.79 -14.29 -5.37
CA SER A 60 -2.54 -15.28 -4.61
C SER A 60 -1.69 -15.85 -3.46
N VAL A 61 -2.34 -16.26 -2.35
CA VAL A 61 -1.68 -17.00 -1.27
C VAL A 61 -0.92 -18.23 -1.80
N THR A 62 -1.41 -18.85 -2.87
CA THR A 62 -0.75 -19.97 -3.55
C THR A 62 0.58 -19.55 -4.18
N GLU A 63 0.63 -18.45 -4.93
CA GLU A 63 1.88 -17.93 -5.50
C GLU A 63 2.90 -17.59 -4.40
N LEU A 64 2.45 -17.05 -3.27
CA LEU A 64 3.33 -16.80 -2.12
C LEU A 64 3.88 -18.10 -1.51
N LYS A 65 3.02 -19.11 -1.35
CA LYS A 65 3.43 -20.45 -0.86
C LYS A 65 4.44 -21.09 -1.79
N GLU A 66 4.20 -21.04 -3.09
CA GLU A 66 5.08 -21.59 -4.12
C GLU A 66 6.42 -20.87 -4.14
N ASN A 67 6.42 -19.53 -4.03
CA ASN A 67 7.67 -18.78 -3.92
C ASN A 67 8.44 -19.15 -2.65
N PHE A 68 7.77 -19.21 -1.50
CA PHE A 68 8.43 -19.61 -0.26
C PHE A 68 8.99 -21.04 -0.33
N ALA A 69 8.23 -21.98 -0.89
CA ALA A 69 8.68 -23.35 -1.08
C ALA A 69 9.89 -23.44 -2.04
N GLY A 70 9.84 -22.72 -3.16
CA GLY A 70 10.87 -22.73 -4.19
C GLY A 70 12.11 -21.89 -3.87
N LYS A 71 12.01 -20.90 -2.99
CA LYS A 71 13.08 -19.96 -2.61
C LYS A 71 13.45 -20.00 -1.13
N ARG A 72 13.08 -21.08 -0.45
CA ARG A 72 13.27 -21.25 1.00
C ARG A 72 14.72 -20.94 1.41
N ALA A 73 15.70 -21.54 0.74
CA ALA A 73 17.11 -21.38 1.09
C ALA A 73 17.58 -19.92 0.96
N GLU A 74 17.19 -19.24 -0.11
CA GLU A 74 17.52 -17.84 -0.37
C GLU A 74 16.82 -16.90 0.62
N ILE A 75 15.56 -17.19 0.98
CA ILE A 75 14.82 -16.44 2.01
C ILE A 75 15.52 -16.54 3.36
N TYR A 76 15.93 -17.73 3.78
CA TYR A 76 16.70 -17.89 5.02
C TYR A 76 18.10 -17.26 4.93
N ASP A 77 18.75 -17.27 3.77
CA ASP A 77 20.02 -16.56 3.57
C ASP A 77 19.86 -15.04 3.76
N VAL A 78 18.76 -14.44 3.28
CA VAL A 78 18.44 -13.02 3.57
C VAL A 78 18.24 -12.81 5.07
N LYS A 79 17.42 -13.63 5.74
CA LYS A 79 17.16 -13.52 7.18
C LYS A 79 18.45 -13.61 8.00
N ASN A 80 19.28 -14.61 7.71
CA ASN A 80 20.56 -14.81 8.37
C ASN A 80 21.53 -13.66 8.12
N TYR A 81 21.59 -13.15 6.89
CA TYR A 81 22.43 -12.01 6.55
C TYR A 81 22.03 -10.77 7.37
N ILE A 82 20.74 -10.44 7.40
CA ILE A 82 20.23 -9.27 8.12
C ILE A 82 20.46 -9.38 9.63
N ASN A 83 20.13 -10.54 10.22
CA ASN A 83 20.32 -10.77 11.66
C ASN A 83 21.80 -10.66 12.07
N LYS A 84 22.73 -10.96 11.15
CA LYS A 84 24.17 -10.84 11.40
C LYS A 84 24.69 -9.39 11.33
N ILE A 85 24.13 -8.55 10.45
CA ILE A 85 24.68 -7.21 10.17
C ILE A 85 23.97 -6.08 10.91
N ILE A 86 22.80 -6.33 11.50
CA ILE A 86 22.10 -5.34 12.29
C ILE A 86 22.77 -5.19 13.65
N PRO A 87 23.18 -3.97 14.04
CA PRO A 87 23.72 -3.74 15.37
C PRO A 87 22.65 -3.99 16.45
N PRO A 88 23.06 -4.36 17.68
CA PRO A 88 22.15 -4.44 18.82
C PRO A 88 21.36 -3.15 19.03
N ASN A 89 20.12 -3.27 19.52
CA ASN A 89 19.21 -2.15 19.82
C ASN A 89 18.84 -1.29 18.60
N LYS A 90 18.94 -1.85 17.39
CA LYS A 90 18.49 -1.23 16.15
C LYS A 90 17.60 -2.18 15.37
N SER A 91 16.65 -1.61 14.64
CA SER A 91 15.83 -2.32 13.65
C SER A 91 15.74 -1.51 12.38
N VAL A 92 15.52 -2.19 11.26
CA VAL A 92 15.33 -1.62 9.94
C VAL A 92 14.13 -2.29 9.27
N GLU A 93 13.33 -1.46 8.62
CA GLU A 93 12.40 -1.88 7.57
C GLU A 93 12.87 -1.23 6.28
N ILE A 94 13.12 -2.06 5.27
CA ILE A 94 13.62 -1.58 3.98
C ILE A 94 12.88 -2.27 2.85
N GLU A 95 12.50 -1.50 1.85
CA GLU A 95 11.87 -2.00 0.63
C GLU A 95 12.50 -1.32 -0.59
N PHE A 96 12.98 -2.12 -1.54
CA PHE A 96 13.57 -1.65 -2.78
C PHE A 96 12.50 -1.44 -3.85
N SER A 97 12.55 -0.29 -4.49
CA SER A 97 11.76 0.01 -5.68
C SER A 97 12.61 -0.12 -6.96
N LYS A 98 11.94 -0.24 -8.12
CA LYS A 98 12.59 -0.40 -9.44
C LYS A 98 13.44 0.80 -9.85
N ASN A 99 13.19 1.99 -9.27
CA ASN A 99 13.80 3.26 -9.71
C ASN A 99 15.07 3.64 -8.95
N ASN A 100 15.84 2.66 -8.44
CA ASN A 100 17.02 2.91 -7.60
C ASN A 100 16.71 3.78 -6.36
N THR A 101 15.51 3.60 -5.85
CA THR A 101 15.00 4.20 -4.61
C THR A 101 14.62 3.10 -3.63
N LEU A 102 14.66 3.44 -2.35
CA LEU A 102 14.05 2.67 -1.28
C LEU A 102 12.66 3.27 -1.06
N SER A 103 11.60 2.53 -1.40
CA SER A 103 10.22 2.97 -1.13
C SER A 103 10.02 3.14 0.37
N ILE A 104 10.63 2.25 1.17
CA ILE A 104 10.66 2.29 2.63
C ILE A 104 12.10 2.20 3.10
N PHE A 105 12.49 3.07 4.05
CA PHE A 105 13.73 2.92 4.81
C PHE A 105 13.54 3.39 6.26
N HIS A 106 12.72 2.68 7.01
CA HIS A 106 12.45 2.99 8.42
C HIS A 106 13.54 2.44 9.32
N LEU A 107 13.88 3.22 10.34
CA LEU A 107 14.85 2.82 11.36
C LEU A 107 14.23 2.93 12.74
N ILE A 108 14.57 1.98 13.61
CA ILE A 108 14.43 2.14 15.05
C ILE A 108 15.84 2.17 15.62
N VAL A 109 16.22 3.26 16.27
CA VAL A 109 17.55 3.40 16.90
C VAL A 109 17.35 3.86 18.34
N GLY A 110 17.74 3.03 19.31
CA GLY A 110 17.55 3.35 20.72
C GLY A 110 16.09 3.60 21.09
N GLY A 111 15.16 2.86 20.47
CA GLY A 111 13.72 2.98 20.69
C GLY A 111 13.03 4.13 19.94
N ARG A 112 13.77 4.96 19.18
CA ARG A 112 13.18 6.04 18.37
C ARG A 112 12.93 5.59 16.94
N PHE A 113 11.68 5.71 16.49
CA PHE A 113 11.27 5.44 15.12
C PHE A 113 11.56 6.63 14.19
N ASP A 114 12.19 6.36 13.06
CA ASP A 114 12.54 7.33 12.02
C ASP A 114 11.95 6.86 10.68
N SER A 115 10.84 7.48 10.28
CA SER A 115 10.12 7.13 9.04
C SER A 115 10.67 7.91 7.84
N ASN A 116 11.02 7.19 6.78
CA ASN A 116 11.66 7.71 5.58
C ASN A 116 11.12 6.95 4.38
N TRP A 117 10.55 7.71 3.44
CA TRP A 117 9.93 7.22 2.23
C TRP A 117 10.70 7.72 1.01
N ASP A 118 10.68 6.94 -0.07
CA ASP A 118 11.24 7.29 -1.39
C ASP A 118 12.69 7.81 -1.34
N VAL A 119 13.52 7.15 -0.53
CA VAL A 119 14.92 7.53 -0.34
C VAL A 119 15.74 7.08 -1.56
N LYS A 120 16.32 8.04 -2.28
CA LYS A 120 17.26 7.74 -3.37
C LYS A 120 18.52 7.05 -2.82
N ILE A 121 18.88 5.88 -3.34
CA ILE A 121 20.02 5.07 -2.86
C ILE A 121 21.34 5.87 -2.93
N ASN A 122 21.51 6.67 -3.98
CA ASN A 122 22.68 7.51 -4.19
C ASN A 122 22.44 8.96 -3.70
N SER A 123 22.09 9.12 -2.43
CA SER A 123 21.86 10.44 -1.84
C SER A 123 22.49 10.60 -0.45
N ASN A 124 22.78 11.84 -0.07
CA ASN A 124 23.27 12.15 1.27
C ASN A 124 22.30 11.70 2.37
N LYS A 125 20.99 11.67 2.08
CA LYS A 125 19.97 11.17 3.00
C LYS A 125 20.15 9.66 3.23
N ALA A 126 20.35 8.87 2.18
CA ALA A 126 20.65 7.44 2.30
C ALA A 126 21.94 7.21 3.08
N ASP A 127 23.01 7.95 2.79
CA ASP A 127 24.28 7.82 3.51
C ASP A 127 24.12 8.12 5.01
N SER A 128 23.36 9.16 5.35
CA SER A 128 23.07 9.51 6.75
C SER A 128 22.31 8.41 7.48
N LEU A 129 21.33 7.78 6.82
CA LEU A 129 20.55 6.67 7.38
C LEU A 129 21.41 5.41 7.55
N LEU A 130 22.23 5.09 6.55
CA LEU A 130 23.15 3.95 6.61
C LEU A 130 24.18 4.11 7.73
N GLN A 131 24.69 5.32 7.93
CA GLN A 131 25.62 5.61 9.02
C GLN A 131 25.00 5.31 10.39
N LYS A 132 23.70 5.56 10.59
CA LYS A 132 23.00 5.19 11.83
C LYS A 132 23.03 3.69 12.10
N LEU A 133 23.09 2.86 11.06
CA LEU A 133 23.21 1.41 11.15
C LEU A 133 24.66 0.90 11.11
N GLY A 134 25.64 1.77 10.84
CA GLY A 134 27.01 1.35 10.54
C GLY A 134 27.12 0.60 9.20
N TRP A 135 26.18 0.85 8.29
CA TRP A 135 26.10 0.22 6.98
C TRP A 135 26.75 1.07 5.90
N THR A 136 27.03 0.44 4.76
CA THR A 136 27.52 1.13 3.55
C THR A 136 26.56 0.91 2.39
N ARG A 137 26.75 1.64 1.28
CA ARG A 137 26.03 1.33 0.03
C ARG A 137 26.32 -0.08 -0.47
N GLY A 138 27.49 -0.65 -0.16
CA GLY A 138 27.82 -2.05 -0.45
C GLY A 138 26.95 -3.04 0.35
N THR A 139 26.57 -2.67 1.58
CA THR A 139 25.60 -3.42 2.39
C THR A 139 24.23 -3.42 1.71
N LEU A 140 23.74 -2.26 1.26
CA LEU A 140 22.48 -2.17 0.52
C LEU A 140 22.50 -2.99 -0.78
N LYS A 141 23.61 -2.90 -1.54
CA LYS A 141 23.77 -3.67 -2.77
C LYS A 141 23.70 -5.18 -2.50
N THR A 142 24.46 -5.67 -1.53
CA THR A 142 24.44 -7.09 -1.12
C THR A 142 23.04 -7.52 -0.66
N LEU A 143 22.37 -6.70 0.15
CA LEU A 143 21.01 -6.98 0.60
C LEU A 143 20.03 -7.09 -0.57
N LYS A 144 20.10 -6.14 -1.51
CA LYS A 144 19.28 -6.16 -2.72
C LYS A 144 19.50 -7.42 -3.55
N GLU A 145 20.76 -7.79 -3.78
CA GLU A 145 21.09 -9.00 -4.55
C GLU A 145 20.56 -10.29 -3.89
N LYS A 146 20.58 -10.36 -2.56
CA LYS A 146 19.99 -11.50 -1.82
C LYS A 146 18.46 -11.52 -1.92
N LEU A 147 17.82 -10.35 -1.76
CA LEU A 147 16.38 -10.21 -1.92
C LEU A 147 15.92 -10.57 -3.34
N ASP A 148 16.62 -10.08 -4.37
CA ASP A 148 16.33 -10.38 -5.77
C ASP A 148 16.40 -11.90 -6.04
N LYS A 149 17.41 -12.60 -5.49
CA LYS A 149 17.53 -14.07 -5.60
C LYS A 149 16.40 -14.83 -4.90
N ALA A 150 15.92 -14.29 -3.77
CA ALA A 150 14.78 -14.79 -3.02
C ALA A 150 13.43 -14.39 -3.64
N ASN A 151 13.44 -13.64 -4.75
CA ASN A 151 12.26 -13.07 -5.38
C ASN A 151 11.44 -12.19 -4.41
N CYS A 152 12.13 -11.43 -3.58
CA CYS A 152 11.59 -10.54 -2.57
C CYS A 152 12.09 -9.11 -2.80
N ILE A 153 11.42 -8.13 -2.19
CA ILE A 153 11.74 -6.70 -2.39
C ILE A 153 12.13 -6.00 -1.09
N GLY A 154 11.83 -6.59 0.07
CA GLY A 154 12.04 -5.92 1.34
C GLY A 154 12.18 -6.86 2.52
N ILE A 155 12.53 -6.27 3.65
CA ILE A 155 12.74 -6.95 4.92
C ILE A 155 12.43 -5.99 6.08
N THR A 156 11.75 -6.51 7.09
CA THR A 156 11.62 -5.92 8.42
C THR A 156 12.38 -6.79 9.41
N SER A 157 13.45 -6.24 9.97
CA SER A 157 14.24 -6.94 10.97
C SER A 157 13.56 -6.99 12.32
N GLY A 158 13.85 -8.04 13.09
CA GLY A 158 13.34 -8.23 14.44
C GLY A 158 13.01 -9.69 14.66
N GLU A 159 12.29 -9.96 15.74
CA GLU A 159 11.69 -11.27 15.98
C GLU A 159 10.17 -11.07 16.03
N PRO A 160 9.41 -11.51 15.01
CA PRO A 160 9.89 -12.20 13.79
C PRO A 160 10.54 -11.29 12.74
N CYS A 161 11.48 -11.87 11.97
CA CYS A 161 12.15 -11.23 10.84
C CYS A 161 11.33 -11.45 9.56
N ASN A 162 10.59 -10.42 9.13
CA ASN A 162 9.60 -10.51 8.05
C ASN A 162 10.18 -10.13 6.70
N ILE A 163 9.96 -10.94 5.67
CA ILE A 163 10.41 -10.68 4.30
C ILE A 163 9.21 -10.24 3.46
N SER A 164 9.35 -9.11 2.76
CA SER A 164 8.31 -8.57 1.87
C SER A 164 8.45 -9.18 0.48
N PHE A 165 7.43 -9.95 0.07
CA PHE A 165 7.32 -10.46 -1.29
C PHE A 165 6.98 -9.33 -2.27
N GLN A 166 7.27 -9.53 -3.55
CA GLN A 166 7.04 -8.56 -4.61
C GLN A 166 5.70 -7.82 -4.43
N ARG A 167 5.74 -6.49 -4.34
CA ARG A 167 4.53 -5.72 -4.14
C ARG A 167 3.71 -5.70 -5.40
N SER A 168 2.44 -5.96 -5.16
CA SER A 168 1.35 -5.17 -5.68
C SER A 168 0.53 -4.72 -4.50
N GLY A 169 0.31 -3.42 -4.31
CA GLY A 169 -0.67 -2.85 -3.38
C GLY A 169 -0.92 -3.59 -2.06
N MET A 170 -0.40 -3.06 -0.94
CA MET A 170 -0.44 -3.64 0.42
C MET A 170 0.58 -4.78 0.63
N VAL A 171 1.15 -4.86 1.84
CA VAL A 171 2.31 -5.73 2.13
C VAL A 171 1.81 -7.14 2.44
N ASP A 172 2.00 -8.09 1.53
CA ASP A 172 1.81 -9.51 1.85
C ASP A 172 3.08 -10.08 2.52
N ILE A 173 2.94 -10.51 3.77
CA ILE A 173 4.04 -10.99 4.62
C ILE A 173 4.19 -12.51 4.46
N LEU A 174 5.35 -12.97 3.96
CA LEU A 174 5.63 -14.40 3.75
C LEU A 174 5.63 -15.25 5.03
N GLU A 175 5.85 -14.64 6.20
CA GLU A 175 5.93 -15.38 7.46
C GLU A 175 4.56 -15.87 7.99
N HIS A 176 3.45 -15.23 7.61
CA HIS A 176 2.11 -15.75 7.93
C HIS A 176 1.78 -17.05 7.19
N ILE A 177 2.62 -17.45 6.23
CA ILE A 177 2.39 -18.56 5.31
C ILE A 177 3.25 -19.78 5.67
N ASP A 178 4.21 -19.66 6.60
CA ASP A 178 5.03 -20.79 7.05
C ASP A 178 4.18 -21.79 7.86
N PRO A 179 3.90 -22.99 7.33
CA PRO A 179 3.08 -23.99 8.02
C PRO A 179 3.79 -24.56 9.28
N SER A 180 5.09 -24.33 9.46
CA SER A 180 5.81 -24.77 10.67
C SER A 180 5.55 -23.88 11.90
N LYS A 181 4.94 -22.70 11.71
CA LYS A 181 4.57 -21.76 12.78
C LYS A 181 3.06 -21.67 13.04
N SER A 182 2.22 -22.41 12.30
CA SER A 182 0.78 -22.53 12.59
C SER A 182 0.52 -23.64 13.60
N ASN A 183 0.89 -23.41 14.87
CA ASN A 183 0.47 -24.20 16.02
C ASN A 183 0.31 -23.28 17.23
#